data_AF-A0A6N9NMU3-F1
#
_entry.id   AF-A0A6N9NMU3-F1
#
_cell.length_a   1.000
_cell.length_b   1.000
_cell.length_c   1.000
_cell.angle_alpha   90.00
_cell.angle_beta   90.00
_cell.angle_gamma   90.00
#
_symmetry.space_group_name_H-M   'P 1'
#
loop_
_entity.id
_entity.type
_entity.pdbx_description
1 polymer ?
#
loop_
_entity_poly.entity_id
_entity_poly.type
_entity_poly.pdbx_seq_one_letter_code
_entity_poly.pdbx_strand_id
1 'polypeptide(L)'
;IYVAGFFSDTLYVNGDTLIAAGGNDIFLARYDLPCGKGIPVGIKNNYIPAENGVLVYPNPAAEFTNLIGKPISNTAQLLDIKGQVVKTFSLDVNAIQQQIPLNEIEPGIYFL
;
A
#
# COMPACT_ATOMS: atom_id res chain seq x y z
N ILE A 1 -14.18 1.36 -3.01
CA ILE A 1 -14.89 0.52 -2.02
C ILE A 1 -16.28 1.11 -1.81
N TYR A 2 -17.31 0.30 -1.59
CA TYR A 2 -18.65 0.79 -1.26
C TYR A 2 -19.01 0.36 0.15
N VAL A 3 -19.54 1.28 0.95
CA VAL A 3 -19.97 1.05 2.34
C VAL A 3 -21.45 1.43 2.43
N ALA A 4 -22.27 0.54 2.99
CA ALA A 4 -23.69 0.79 3.21
C ALA A 4 -24.06 0.58 4.68
N GLY A 5 -25.11 1.26 5.14
CA GLY A 5 -25.58 1.14 6.52
C GLY A 5 -26.83 1.97 6.78
N PHE A 6 -27.16 2.12 8.07
CA PHE A 6 -28.29 2.92 8.53
C PHE A 6 -27.86 3.96 9.57
N PHE A 7 -28.58 5.07 9.67
CA PHE A 7 -28.43 6.10 10.71
C PHE A 7 -29.80 6.59 11.19
N SER A 8 -29.92 7.01 12.45
CA SER A 8 -31.22 7.25 13.10
C SER A 8 -31.45 8.67 13.65
N ASP A 9 -30.41 9.51 13.64
CA ASP A 9 -30.48 10.89 14.10
C ASP A 9 -29.70 11.76 13.10
N THR A 10 -28.43 12.03 13.37
CA THR A 10 -27.58 12.86 12.50
C THR A 10 -26.33 12.09 12.10
N LEU A 11 -26.04 12.07 10.81
CA LEU A 11 -24.85 11.47 10.22
C LEU A 11 -23.93 12.57 9.67
N TYR A 12 -22.68 12.59 10.15
CA TYR A 12 -21.66 13.52 9.70
C TYR A 12 -20.67 12.82 8.76
N VAL A 13 -20.54 13.29 7.53
CA VAL A 13 -19.63 12.71 6.53
C VAL A 13 -18.85 13.82 5.83
N ASN A 14 -17.54 13.88 6.05
CA ASN A 14 -16.62 14.77 5.32
C ASN A 14 -17.07 16.26 5.23
N GLY A 15 -17.67 16.78 6.30
CA GLY A 15 -18.18 18.17 6.35
C GLY A 15 -19.66 18.32 5.99
N ASP A 16 -20.28 17.30 5.40
CA ASP A 16 -21.72 17.26 5.19
C ASP A 16 -22.45 16.74 6.44
N THR A 17 -23.66 17.24 6.64
CA THR A 17 -24.56 16.82 7.72
C THR A 17 -25.86 16.30 7.11
N LEU A 18 -26.16 15.04 7.38
CA LEU A 18 -27.40 14.37 6.98
C LEU A 18 -28.25 14.15 8.22
N ILE A 19 -29.48 14.64 8.22
CA ILE A 19 -30.45 14.47 9.31
C ILE A 19 -31.48 13.45 8.83
N ALA A 20 -31.74 12.43 9.65
CA ALA A 20 -32.67 11.38 9.31
C ALA A 20 -34.09 11.95 9.15
N ALA A 21 -34.82 11.49 8.14
CA ALA A 21 -36.21 11.89 7.87
C ALA A 21 -37.22 11.27 8.86
N GLY A 22 -36.73 10.70 9.97
CA GLY A 22 -37.47 9.99 11.01
C GLY A 22 -37.18 8.49 10.99
N GLY A 23 -36.98 7.89 12.17
CA GLY A 23 -36.57 6.48 12.25
C GLY A 23 -35.15 6.24 11.71
N ASN A 24 -34.91 5.09 11.05
CA ASN A 24 -33.61 4.74 10.48
C ASN A 24 -33.60 4.95 8.95
N ASP A 25 -32.66 5.75 8.45
CA ASP A 25 -32.44 5.98 7.03
C ASP A 25 -31.23 5.19 6.50
N ILE A 26 -31.31 4.76 5.24
CA ILE A 26 -30.23 4.03 4.55
C ILE A 26 -29.24 5.01 3.94
N PHE A 27 -27.95 4.69 4.03
CA PHE A 27 -26.92 5.35 3.23
C PHE A 27 -26.10 4.33 2.41
N LEU A 28 -25.58 4.79 1.27
CA LEU A 28 -24.57 4.12 0.46
C LEU A 28 -23.47 5.13 0.14
N ALA A 29 -22.26 4.88 0.63
CA ALA A 29 -21.10 5.71 0.41
C ALA A 29 -20.12 5.02 -0.54
N ARG A 30 -19.67 5.75 -1.56
CA ARG A 30 -18.52 5.36 -2.38
C ARG A 30 -17.26 5.89 -1.72
N TYR A 31 -16.42 4.99 -1.23
CA TYR A 31 -15.09 5.31 -0.75
C TYR A 31 -14.10 5.16 -1.90
N ASP A 32 -13.74 6.29 -2.50
CA ASP A 32 -12.68 6.37 -3.50
C ASP A 32 -11.34 6.24 -2.78
N LEU A 33 -10.76 5.04 -2.83
CA LEU A 33 -9.35 4.88 -2.55
C LEU A 33 -8.59 5.58 -3.68
N PRO A 34 -7.71 6.55 -3.41
CA PRO A 34 -6.85 7.11 -4.44
C PRO A 34 -5.83 6.04 -4.83
N CYS A 35 -6.22 5.12 -5.70
CA CYS A 35 -5.31 4.24 -6.39
C CYS A 35 -4.28 5.14 -7.12
N GLY A 36 -3.02 5.03 -6.72
CA GLY A 36 -1.91 5.83 -7.27
C GLY A 36 -1.30 6.86 -6.31
N LYS A 37 -2.00 7.29 -5.25
CA LYS A 37 -1.34 7.91 -4.09
C LYS A 37 -1.27 6.83 -3.06
N GLY A 38 -0.13 6.16 -2.95
CA GLY A 38 0.06 5.08 -2.02
C GLY A 38 -0.63 5.35 -0.67
N ILE A 39 -1.81 4.73 -0.48
CA ILE A 39 -2.42 4.58 0.82
C ILE A 39 -2.02 3.18 1.31
N PRO A 40 -1.32 3.06 2.45
CA PRO A 40 -0.97 1.77 3.00
C PRO A 40 -2.27 1.02 3.32
N VAL A 41 -2.51 -0.05 2.57
CA VAL A 41 -3.52 -1.07 2.89
C VAL A 41 -3.02 -2.05 3.97
N GLY A 42 -1.77 -1.88 4.42
CA GLY A 42 -1.28 -2.50 5.65
C GLY A 42 -1.82 -1.77 6.87
N ILE A 43 -2.03 -2.51 7.96
CA ILE A 43 -2.29 -1.93 9.29
C ILE A 43 -1.33 -0.75 9.49
N LYS A 44 -1.87 0.42 9.87
CA LYS A 44 -1.10 1.56 10.36
C LYS A 44 -0.47 1.17 11.71
N ASN A 45 0.48 0.24 11.68
CA ASN A 45 1.41 0.08 12.76
C ASN A 45 2.30 1.32 12.68
N ASN A 46 2.31 2.12 13.74
CA ASN A 46 3.34 3.12 13.96
C ASN A 46 4.66 2.48 13.55
N TYR A 47 5.24 2.98 12.45
CA TYR A 47 6.54 2.66 11.88
C TYR A 47 7.27 1.60 12.71
N ILE A 48 7.06 0.31 12.44
CA ILE A 48 7.95 -0.71 13.01
C ILE A 48 9.20 -0.56 12.16
N PRO A 49 10.28 0.07 12.67
CA PRO A 49 11.54 0.00 11.97
C PRO A 49 11.95 -1.45 12.19
N ALA A 50 11.61 -2.33 11.25
CA ALA A 50 11.95 -3.72 11.43
C ALA A 50 13.48 -3.76 11.45
N GLU A 51 14.02 -4.08 12.62
CA GLU A 51 15.44 -4.26 12.87
C GLU A 51 16.09 -5.17 11.80
N ASN A 52 15.27 -6.03 11.16
CA ASN A 52 15.62 -6.97 10.10
C ASN A 52 14.55 -7.11 8.99
N GLY A 53 13.61 -6.17 8.82
CA GLY A 53 12.50 -6.32 7.86
C GLY A 53 12.46 -5.20 6.83
N VAL A 54 12.23 -5.57 5.56
CA VAL A 54 12.11 -4.64 4.44
C VAL A 54 10.65 -4.55 4.03
N LEU A 55 10.09 -3.34 4.05
CA LEU A 55 8.77 -3.03 3.50
C LEU A 55 8.93 -2.64 2.03
N VAL A 56 8.10 -3.22 1.16
CA VAL A 56 8.10 -2.94 -0.28
C VAL A 56 6.87 -2.11 -0.63
N TYR A 57 7.08 -0.92 -1.22
CA TYR A 57 5.98 0.02 -1.47
C TYR A 57 6.18 1.03 -2.62
N PRO A 58 5.21 1.21 -3.54
CA PRO A 58 3.89 0.60 -3.56
C PRO A 58 3.93 -0.88 -3.96
N ASN A 59 2.95 -1.63 -3.48
CA ASN A 59 2.60 -2.97 -3.94
C ASN A 59 1.06 -3.03 -4.08
N PRO A 60 0.49 -3.21 -5.29
CA PRO A 60 1.15 -3.41 -6.59
C PRO A 60 2.02 -2.23 -7.04
N ALA A 61 3.12 -2.53 -7.70
CA ALA A 61 4.08 -1.55 -8.23
C ALA A 61 3.88 -1.35 -9.74
N ALA A 62 4.20 -0.15 -10.25
CA ALA A 62 4.22 0.15 -11.68
C ALA A 62 5.69 0.26 -12.15
N GLU A 63 6.20 1.47 -12.33
CA GLU A 63 7.57 1.71 -12.82
C GLU A 63 8.65 1.54 -11.75
N PHE A 64 8.27 1.59 -10.48
CA PHE A 64 9.19 1.47 -9.35
C PHE A 64 8.48 0.98 -8.08
N THR A 65 9.28 0.50 -7.14
CA THR A 65 8.88 0.33 -5.74
C THR A 65 9.96 0.85 -4.80
N ASN A 66 9.62 1.19 -3.56
CA ASN A 66 10.57 1.58 -2.53
C ASN A 66 10.80 0.41 -1.58
N LEU A 67 12.05 0.16 -1.25
CA LEU A 67 12.44 -0.65 -0.11
C LEU A 67 12.63 0.28 1.08
N ILE A 68 11.87 0.05 2.15
CA ILE A 68 11.90 0.83 3.38
C ILE A 68 12.32 -0.10 4.52
N GLY A 69 13.40 0.22 5.19
CA GLY A 69 14.08 -0.65 6.16
C GLY A 69 15.57 -0.72 5.88
N LYS A 70 16.35 -1.15 6.88
CA LYS A 70 17.81 -1.29 6.73
C LYS A 70 18.10 -2.65 6.09
N PRO A 71 18.65 -2.72 4.87
CA PRO A 71 18.90 -4.01 4.24
C PRO A 71 20.07 -4.72 4.92
N ILE A 72 19.97 -6.04 5.04
CA ILE A 72 21.03 -6.90 5.59
C ILE A 72 22.12 -7.24 4.57
N SER A 73 21.88 -6.93 3.29
CA SER A 73 22.75 -7.20 2.15
C SER A 73 22.88 -5.96 1.28
N ASN A 74 23.96 -5.87 0.52
CA ASN A 74 24.14 -4.86 -0.52
C ASN A 74 23.41 -5.20 -1.82
N THR A 75 22.57 -6.23 -1.83
CA THR A 75 21.80 -6.66 -3.00
C THR A 75 20.36 -7.08 -2.64
N ALA A 76 19.42 -6.84 -3.55
CA ALA A 76 18.09 -7.42 -3.58
C ALA A 76 17.90 -8.24 -4.86
N GLN A 77 17.19 -9.36 -4.77
CA GLN A 77 16.89 -10.23 -5.91
C GLN A 77 15.38 -10.25 -6.16
N LEU A 78 14.97 -9.96 -7.39
CA LEU A 78 13.60 -10.11 -7.83
C LEU A 78 13.42 -11.51 -8.39
N LEU A 79 12.53 -12.31 -7.80
CA LEU A 79 12.25 -13.68 -8.21
C LEU A 79 10.87 -13.78 -8.86
N ASP A 80 10.74 -14.59 -9.91
CA ASP A 80 9.44 -14.95 -10.48
C ASP A 80 8.70 -15.97 -9.59
N ILE A 81 7.46 -16.32 -9.96
CA ILE A 81 6.65 -17.31 -9.23
C ILE A 81 7.21 -18.74 -9.22
N LYS A 82 8.25 -19.01 -10.02
CA LYS A 82 8.97 -20.29 -10.05
C LYS A 82 10.24 -20.23 -9.20
N GLY A 83 10.54 -19.10 -8.55
CA GLY A 83 11.74 -18.88 -7.76
C GLY A 83 12.99 -18.59 -8.58
N GLN A 84 12.85 -18.24 -9.87
CA GLN A 84 13.98 -17.88 -10.71
C GLN A 84 14.31 -16.40 -10.55
N VAL A 85 15.60 -16.07 -10.42
CA VAL A 85 16.05 -14.68 -10.33
C VAL A 85 15.88 -14.00 -11.69
N VAL A 86 15.03 -12.97 -11.72
CA VAL A 86 14.73 -12.14 -12.89
C VAL A 86 15.67 -10.96 -12.97
N LYS A 87 15.96 -10.31 -11.83
CA LYS A 87 16.87 -9.17 -11.76
C LYS A 87 17.51 -9.07 -10.38
N THR A 88 18.73 -8.53 -10.33
CA THR A 88 19.44 -8.21 -9.08
C THR A 88 19.69 -6.71 -9.03
N PHE A 89 19.37 -6.09 -7.89
CA PHE A 89 19.59 -4.66 -7.64
C PHE A 89 20.68 -4.48 -6.59
N SER A 90 21.57 -3.51 -6.78
CA SER A 90 22.50 -3.08 -5.74
C SER A 90 21.78 -2.16 -4.75
N LEU A 91 22.03 -2.36 -3.46
CA LEU A 91 21.42 -1.62 -2.36
C LEU A 91 22.45 -0.79 -1.62
N ASP A 92 22.05 0.40 -1.17
CA ASP A 92 22.79 1.15 -0.16
C ASP A 92 22.40 0.65 1.24
N VAL A 93 23.35 0.06 1.95
CA VAL A 93 23.15 -0.49 3.31
C VAL A 93 22.98 0.57 4.39
N ASN A 94 23.32 1.82 4.08
CA ASN A 94 23.15 2.96 4.97
C ASN A 94 21.81 3.68 4.72
N ALA A 95 21.16 3.43 3.59
CA ALA A 95 19.89 4.03 3.25
C ALA A 95 18.74 3.33 4.00
N ILE A 96 17.93 4.13 4.71
CA ILE A 96 16.70 3.67 5.38
C ILE A 96 15.56 3.49 4.37
N GLN A 97 15.63 4.19 3.24
CA GLN A 97 14.69 4.07 2.13
C GLN A 97 15.45 4.19 0.81
N GLN A 98 15.15 3.31 -0.14
CA GLN A 98 15.73 3.34 -1.48
C GLN A 98 14.71 2.90 -2.54
N GLN A 99 14.80 3.52 -3.71
CA GLN A 99 13.91 3.23 -4.83
C GLN A 99 14.53 2.13 -5.72
N ILE A 100 13.71 1.16 -6.10
CA ILE A 100 14.04 0.06 -7.01
C ILE A 100 13.27 0.26 -8.31
N PRO A 101 13.95 0.44 -9.46
CA PRO A 101 13.30 0.58 -10.75
C PRO A 101 12.78 -0.78 -11.25
N LEU A 102 11.52 -0.79 -11.72
CA LEU A 102 10.82 -1.95 -12.27
C LEU A 102 10.37 -1.74 -13.74
N ASN A 103 10.73 -0.60 -14.34
CA ASN A 103 10.38 -0.20 -15.71
C ASN A 103 10.80 -1.18 -16.82
N GLU A 104 11.77 -2.06 -16.55
CA GLU A 104 12.26 -3.09 -17.48
C GLU A 104 11.76 -4.49 -17.13
N ILE A 105 10.82 -4.60 -16.18
CA ILE A 105 10.25 -5.87 -15.73
C ILE A 105 8.86 -6.01 -16.34
N GLU A 106 8.62 -7.15 -16.98
CA GLU A 106 7.30 -7.48 -17.52
C GLU A 106 6.23 -7.51 -16.41
N PRO A 107 4.96 -7.17 -16.70
CA PRO A 107 3.90 -7.26 -15.71
C PRO A 107 3.74 -8.70 -15.17
N GLY A 108 3.74 -8.87 -13.85
CA GLY A 108 3.65 -10.19 -13.23
C GLY A 108 3.66 -10.15 -11.70
N ILE A 109 3.61 -11.34 -11.10
CA ILE A 109 3.79 -11.52 -9.65
C ILE A 109 5.25 -11.87 -9.40
N TYR A 110 5.88 -11.14 -8.50
CA TYR A 110 7.29 -11.30 -8.14
C TYR A 110 7.48 -11.28 -6.63
N PHE A 111 8.57 -11.90 -6.19
CA PHE A 111 9.07 -11.87 -4.82
C PHE A 111 10.35 -11.05 -4.77
N LEU A 112 10.55 -10.28 -3.71
CA LEU A 112 11.71 -9.40 -3.50
C LEU A 112 12.23 -9.57 -2.07
#